data_AF-A0A845YRX1-F1
#
_entry.id   AF-A0A845YRX1-F1
#
_cell.length_a   1.000
_cell.length_b   1.000
_cell.length_c   1.000
_cell.angle_alpha   90.00
_cell.angle_beta   90.00
_cell.angle_gamma   90.00
#
_symmetry.space_group_name_H-M   'P 1'
#
loop_
_entity.id
_entity.type
_entity.pdbx_description
1 polymer ?
#
loop_
_entity_poly.entity_id
_entity_poly.type
_entity_poly.pdbx_seq_one_letter_code
_entity_poly.pdbx_strand_id
1 'polypeptide(L)'
;DSPLVKRIYLNELEVSETTPLGVQIVQLVVARKKQFLERVTVLINRVKQQFTEENERLQLLNLLSVIVLEKLPEMSRQELEAMFSMNDLKKTRFAQELMAEAEIQGKLKVVPRLLAKNFSVEEIAEILELEIEQVRQAIANLN
;
A
#
# COMPACT_ATOMS: atom_id res chain seq x y z
N ASP A 1 -10.83 -1.25 -37.09
CA ASP A 1 -9.75 -0.47 -36.46
C ASP A 1 -9.73 0.96 -36.97
N SER A 2 -9.43 1.93 -36.09
CA SER A 2 -9.31 3.35 -36.45
C SER A 2 -7.82 3.68 -36.68
N PRO A 3 -7.44 4.39 -37.77
CA PRO A 3 -6.04 4.74 -38.05
C PRO A 3 -5.44 5.73 -37.04
N LEU A 4 -6.25 6.31 -36.15
CA LEU A 4 -5.83 7.27 -35.14
C LEU A 4 -5.53 6.64 -33.77
N VAL A 5 -5.77 5.33 -33.60
CA VAL A 5 -5.62 4.64 -32.31
C VAL A 5 -4.76 3.39 -32.49
N LYS A 6 -3.64 3.35 -31.76
CA LYS A 6 -2.80 2.15 -31.66
C LYS A 6 -3.03 1.48 -30.31
N ARG A 7 -3.51 0.23 -30.33
CA ARG A 7 -3.67 -0.60 -29.13
C ARG A 7 -2.33 -1.27 -28.80
N ILE A 8 -1.98 -1.30 -27.52
CA ILE A 8 -0.81 -2.00 -27.00
C ILE A 8 -1.30 -2.91 -25.87
N TYR A 9 -1.10 -4.22 -26.03
CA TYR A 9 -1.51 -5.21 -25.04
C TYR A 9 -0.35 -5.54 -24.11
N LEU A 10 -0.52 -5.27 -22.81
CA LEU A 10 0.54 -5.48 -21.81
C LEU A 10 1.01 -6.95 -21.74
N ASN A 11 0.13 -7.91 -22.00
CA ASN A 11 0.43 -9.34 -22.00
C ASN A 11 1.17 -9.81 -23.26
N GLU A 12 1.27 -8.98 -24.29
CA GLU A 12 2.00 -9.25 -25.54
C GLU A 12 3.35 -8.51 -25.58
N LEU A 13 3.64 -7.66 -24.58
CA LEU A 13 4.91 -6.97 -24.50
C LEU A 13 6.03 -7.93 -24.13
N GLU A 14 7.01 -8.06 -25.03
CA GLU A 14 8.30 -8.66 -24.72
C GLU A 14 9.09 -7.71 -23.82
N VAL A 15 9.23 -8.09 -22.56
CA VAL A 15 9.97 -7.32 -21.55
C VAL A 15 11.31 -8.00 -21.29
N SER A 16 12.38 -7.22 -21.38
CA SER A 16 13.74 -7.62 -21.07
C SER A 16 14.37 -6.61 -20.11
N GLU A 17 15.60 -6.86 -19.67
CA GLU A 17 16.31 -5.97 -18.74
C GLU A 17 16.59 -4.57 -19.31
N THR A 18 16.60 -4.43 -20.65
CA THR A 18 16.82 -3.17 -21.36
C THR A 18 15.53 -2.36 -21.56
N THR A 19 14.37 -2.96 -21.30
CA THR A 19 13.07 -2.27 -21.37
C THR A 19 13.03 -1.15 -20.31
N PRO A 20 12.39 0.01 -20.58
CA PRO A 20 12.24 1.06 -19.58
C PRO A 20 11.62 0.54 -18.28
N LEU A 21 12.15 0.96 -17.13
CA LEU A 21 11.77 0.43 -15.81
C LEU A 21 10.26 0.50 -15.56
N GLY A 22 9.61 1.63 -15.90
CA GLY A 22 8.17 1.79 -15.74
C GLY A 22 7.35 0.73 -16.51
N VAL A 23 7.80 0.34 -17.71
CA VAL A 23 7.14 -0.72 -18.49
C VAL A 23 7.35 -2.08 -17.83
N GLN A 24 8.53 -2.34 -17.27
CA GLN A 24 8.78 -3.58 -16.51
C GLN A 24 7.87 -3.67 -15.26
N ILE A 25 7.67 -2.57 -14.54
CA ILE A 25 6.80 -2.51 -13.36
C ILE A 25 5.34 -2.74 -13.75
N VAL A 26 4.83 -2.03 -14.77
CA VAL A 26 3.43 -2.18 -15.23
C VAL A 26 3.17 -3.60 -15.73
N GLN A 27 4.16 -4.27 -16.33
CA GLN A 27 4.01 -5.63 -16.81
C GLN A 27 3.80 -6.67 -15.69
N LEU A 28 4.16 -6.35 -14.44
CA LEU A 28 3.85 -7.18 -13.28
C LEU A 28 2.34 -7.39 -13.08
N VAL A 29 1.50 -6.43 -13.51
CA VAL A 29 0.03 -6.52 -13.38
C VAL A 29 -0.53 -7.71 -14.16
N VAL A 30 0.08 -8.05 -15.30
CA VAL A 30 -0.33 -9.18 -16.15
C VAL A 30 0.58 -10.41 -15.99
N ALA A 31 1.60 -10.34 -15.13
CA ALA A 31 2.50 -11.46 -14.88
C ALA A 31 1.78 -12.64 -14.22
N ARG A 32 2.15 -13.86 -14.62
CA ARG A 32 1.66 -15.10 -14.02
C ARG A 32 2.29 -15.29 -12.64
N LYS A 33 1.53 -15.84 -11.68
CA LYS A 33 1.97 -16.03 -10.28
C LYS A 33 3.36 -16.67 -10.15
N LYS A 34 3.67 -17.68 -10.97
CA LYS A 34 4.97 -18.38 -10.98
C LYS A 34 6.16 -17.46 -11.28
N GLN A 35 5.98 -16.45 -12.14
CA GLN A 35 7.05 -15.52 -12.56
C GLN A 35 7.00 -14.18 -11.80
N PHE A 36 5.87 -13.88 -11.17
CA PHE A 36 5.64 -12.60 -10.51
C PHE A 36 6.68 -12.34 -9.41
N LEU A 37 6.87 -13.30 -8.49
CA LEU A 37 7.79 -13.18 -7.36
C LEU A 37 9.23 -12.92 -7.79
N GLU A 38 9.72 -13.67 -8.78
CA GLU A 38 11.06 -13.51 -9.33
C GLU A 38 11.23 -12.11 -9.92
N ARG A 39 10.30 -11.69 -10.80
CA ARG A 39 10.38 -10.38 -11.48
C ARG A 39 10.29 -9.22 -10.50
N VAL A 40 9.36 -9.27 -9.55
CA VAL A 40 9.20 -8.17 -8.59
C VAL A 40 10.41 -8.05 -7.67
N THR A 41 11.03 -9.17 -7.27
CA THR A 41 12.25 -9.16 -6.45
C THR A 41 13.43 -8.51 -7.19
N VAL A 42 13.61 -8.85 -8.47
CA VAL A 42 14.62 -8.22 -9.33
C VAL A 42 14.36 -6.71 -9.44
N LEU A 43 13.12 -6.29 -9.66
CA LEU A 43 12.75 -4.88 -9.80
C LEU A 43 12.95 -4.09 -8.51
N ILE A 44 12.59 -4.65 -7.35
CA ILE A 44 12.83 -4.00 -6.05
C ILE A 44 14.33 -3.78 -5.84
N ASN A 45 15.16 -4.81 -6.06
CA ASN A 45 16.61 -4.69 -5.93
C ASN A 45 17.20 -3.66 -6.89
N ARG A 46 16.73 -3.65 -8.15
CA ARG A 46 17.13 -2.66 -9.15
C ARG A 46 16.78 -1.24 -8.73
N VAL A 47 15.56 -1.01 -8.24
CA VAL A 47 15.12 0.31 -7.74
C VAL A 47 16.01 0.76 -6.58
N LYS A 48 16.33 -0.14 -5.65
CA LYS A 48 17.18 0.18 -4.49
C LYS A 48 18.62 0.51 -4.87
N GLN A 49 19.14 -0.11 -5.93
CA GLN A 49 20.52 0.11 -6.40
C GLN A 49 20.67 1.30 -7.34
N GLN A 50 19.69 1.54 -8.22
CA GLN A 50 19.79 2.55 -9.28
C GLN A 50 19.35 3.95 -8.84
N PHE A 51 18.50 4.06 -7.80
CA PHE A 51 17.94 5.34 -7.35
C PHE A 51 18.51 5.73 -5.98
N THR A 52 19.44 6.69 -6.00
CA THR A 52 20.07 7.24 -4.78
C THR A 52 19.15 8.23 -4.07
N GLU A 53 18.40 9.03 -4.84
CA GLU A 53 17.43 9.99 -4.32
C GLU A 53 16.27 9.27 -3.61
N GLU A 54 16.08 9.58 -2.33
CA GLU A 54 15.14 8.85 -1.47
C GLU A 54 13.69 8.97 -1.96
N ASN A 55 13.26 10.17 -2.38
CA ASN A 55 11.90 10.40 -2.84
C ASN A 55 11.57 9.59 -4.11
N GLU A 56 12.45 9.58 -5.10
CA GLU A 56 12.25 8.81 -6.34
C GLU A 56 12.26 7.30 -6.06
N ARG A 57 13.19 6.85 -5.21
CA ARG A 57 13.26 5.45 -4.77
C ARG A 57 11.96 5.03 -4.06
N LEU A 58 11.49 5.81 -3.09
CA LEU A 58 10.27 5.50 -2.33
C LEU A 58 9.01 5.53 -3.19
N GLN A 59 8.92 6.43 -4.19
CA GLN A 59 7.79 6.45 -5.12
C GLN A 59 7.68 5.14 -5.92
N LEU A 60 8.80 4.64 -6.45
CA LEU A 60 8.83 3.39 -7.21
C LEU A 60 8.60 2.17 -6.30
N LEU A 61 9.19 2.16 -5.11
CA LEU A 61 8.94 1.11 -4.11
C LEU A 61 7.47 1.09 -3.65
N ASN A 62 6.83 2.25 -3.53
CA ASN A 62 5.40 2.34 -3.20
C ASN A 62 4.51 1.76 -4.31
N LEU A 63 4.85 1.98 -5.58
CA LEU A 63 4.12 1.34 -6.68
C LEU A 63 4.29 -0.17 -6.64
N LEU A 64 5.51 -0.65 -6.41
CA LEU A 64 5.80 -2.08 -6.31
C LEU A 64 5.09 -2.73 -5.11
N SER A 65 5.03 -2.06 -3.94
CA SER A 65 4.39 -2.61 -2.74
C SER A 65 2.89 -2.80 -2.95
N VAL A 66 2.20 -1.84 -3.57
CA VAL A 66 0.78 -1.95 -3.93
C VAL A 66 0.56 -3.13 -4.88
N ILE A 67 1.38 -3.28 -5.93
CA ILE A 67 1.25 -4.40 -6.88
C ILE A 67 1.44 -5.75 -6.18
N VAL A 68 2.42 -5.86 -5.27
CA VAL A 68 2.68 -7.10 -4.50
C VAL A 68 1.48 -7.46 -3.65
N LEU A 69 0.95 -6.51 -2.89
CA LEU A 69 -0.17 -6.75 -1.99
C LEU A 69 -1.46 -7.14 -2.74
N GLU A 70 -1.73 -6.48 -3.86
CA GLU A 70 -2.87 -6.80 -4.72
C GLU A 70 -2.74 -8.19 -5.37
N LYS A 71 -1.54 -8.58 -5.80
CA LYS A 71 -1.31 -9.88 -6.46
C LYS A 71 -1.12 -11.03 -5.49
N LEU A 72 -0.64 -10.76 -4.29
CA LEU A 72 -0.28 -11.75 -3.26
C LEU A 72 -0.89 -11.35 -1.90
N PRO A 73 -2.23 -11.37 -1.78
CA PRO A 73 -2.92 -10.92 -0.56
C PRO A 73 -2.57 -11.76 0.67
N GLU A 74 -2.18 -13.02 0.48
CA GLU A 74 -1.77 -13.94 1.55
C GLU A 74 -0.28 -13.84 1.91
N MET A 75 0.47 -12.92 1.29
CA MET A 75 1.89 -12.76 1.60
C MET A 75 2.08 -12.23 3.02
N SER A 76 2.95 -12.88 3.78
CA SER A 76 3.20 -12.49 5.16
C SER A 76 4.00 -11.19 5.25
N ARG A 77 3.85 -10.51 6.38
CA ARG A 77 4.67 -9.34 6.73
C ARG A 77 6.18 -9.63 6.64
N GLN A 78 6.61 -10.81 7.07
CA GLN A 78 8.03 -11.20 7.06
C GLN A 78 8.57 -11.32 5.63
N GLU A 79 7.78 -11.87 4.71
CA GLU A 79 8.15 -11.97 3.30
C GLU A 79 8.24 -10.58 2.64
N LEU A 80 7.27 -9.69 2.93
CA LEU A 80 7.32 -8.30 2.47
C LEU A 80 8.56 -7.57 2.99
N GLU A 81 8.89 -7.72 4.27
CA GLU A 81 10.07 -7.11 4.87
C GLU A 81 11.37 -7.68 4.28
N ALA A 82 11.41 -8.97 3.95
CA ALA A 82 12.57 -9.58 3.30
C ALA A 82 12.79 -9.00 1.89
N MET A 83 11.71 -8.70 1.15
CA MET A 83 11.79 -8.13 -0.19
C MET A 83 12.16 -6.64 -0.18
N PHE A 84 11.41 -5.83 0.59
CA PHE A 84 11.55 -4.37 0.56
C PHE A 84 12.60 -3.84 1.55
N SER A 85 13.01 -4.63 2.55
CA SER A 85 13.60 -4.16 3.82
C SER A 85 12.61 -3.38 4.69
N MET A 86 12.66 -3.65 5.99
CA MET A 86 11.78 -3.02 7.00
C MET A 86 11.67 -1.49 6.88
N ASN A 87 12.81 -0.81 6.73
CA ASN A 87 12.85 0.66 6.71
C ASN A 87 12.16 1.24 5.46
N ASP A 88 12.40 0.68 4.28
CA ASP A 88 11.78 1.17 3.05
C ASP A 88 10.28 0.83 3.02
N LEU A 89 9.90 -0.39 3.44
CA LEU A 89 8.51 -0.83 3.48
C LEU A 89 7.65 0.12 4.34
N LYS A 90 8.10 0.43 5.55
CA LYS A 90 7.39 1.34 6.47
C LYS A 90 7.29 2.78 5.95
N LYS A 91 8.22 3.20 5.10
CA LYS A 91 8.23 4.53 4.50
C LYS A 91 7.36 4.63 3.25
N THR A 92 6.84 3.51 2.72
CA THR A 92 5.89 3.57 1.61
C THR A 92 4.60 4.26 2.06
N ARG A 93 4.01 5.07 1.17
CA ARG A 93 2.77 5.79 1.45
C ARG A 93 1.65 4.83 1.85
N PHE A 94 1.54 3.71 1.14
CA PHE A 94 0.55 2.68 1.46
C PHE A 94 0.72 2.13 2.89
N ALA A 95 1.95 1.84 3.33
CA ALA A 95 2.17 1.36 4.69
C ALA A 95 1.84 2.42 5.75
N GLN A 96 2.16 3.69 5.48
CA GLN A 96 1.83 4.80 6.38
C GLN A 96 0.32 5.00 6.50
N GLU A 97 -0.41 4.95 5.38
CA GLU A 97 -1.87 5.03 5.34
C GLU A 97 -2.50 3.90 6.14
N LEU A 98 -2.05 2.65 5.94
CA LEU A 98 -2.55 1.51 6.73
C LEU A 98 -2.24 1.64 8.23
N MET A 99 -1.07 2.15 8.61
CA MET A 99 -0.73 2.35 10.02
C MET A 99 -1.60 3.43 10.65
N ALA A 100 -1.82 4.54 9.97
CA ALA A 100 -2.70 5.62 10.43
C ALA A 100 -4.15 5.14 10.56
N GLU A 101 -4.66 4.40 9.58
CA GLU A 101 -5.99 3.80 9.64
C GLU A 101 -6.09 2.82 10.82
N ALA A 102 -5.11 1.94 11.00
CA ALA A 102 -5.09 0.98 12.10
C ALA A 102 -5.07 1.66 13.48
N GLU A 103 -4.35 2.78 13.63
CA GLU A 103 -4.34 3.58 14.86
C GLU A 103 -5.73 4.15 15.14
N ILE A 104 -6.36 4.78 14.15
CA ILE A 104 -7.72 5.34 14.28
C ILE A 104 -8.70 4.21 14.63
N GLN A 105 -8.68 3.10 13.92
CA GLN A 105 -9.54 1.94 14.20
C GLN A 105 -9.31 1.37 15.61
N GLY A 106 -8.06 1.36 16.08
CA GLY A 106 -7.71 0.97 17.45
C GLY A 106 -8.34 1.88 18.50
N LYS A 107 -8.26 3.20 18.30
CA LYS A 107 -8.89 4.22 19.15
C LYS A 107 -10.41 4.09 19.15
N LEU A 108 -11.02 3.93 17.97
CA LEU A 108 -12.48 3.80 17.81
C LEU A 108 -13.06 2.57 18.53
N LYS A 109 -12.32 1.47 18.67
CA LYS A 109 -12.76 0.29 19.44
C LYS A 109 -13.00 0.57 20.93
N VAL A 110 -12.46 1.67 21.47
CA VAL A 110 -12.62 2.04 22.88
C VAL A 110 -13.85 2.94 23.10
N VAL A 111 -14.37 3.57 22.04
CA VAL A 111 -15.52 4.50 22.09
C VAL A 111 -16.73 3.92 22.84
N PRO A 112 -17.19 2.67 22.60
CA PRO A 112 -18.36 2.13 23.31
C PRO A 112 -18.16 2.03 24.82
N ARG A 113 -16.93 1.75 25.27
CA ARG A 113 -16.60 1.65 26.70
C ARG A 113 -16.60 3.03 27.37
N LEU A 114 -16.14 4.06 26.67
CA LEU A 114 -16.17 5.43 27.18
C LEU A 114 -17.60 5.97 27.22
N LEU A 115 -18.42 5.70 26.20
CA LEU A 115 -19.85 6.01 26.24
C LEU A 115 -20.56 5.34 27.43
N ALA A 116 -20.27 4.06 27.69
CA ALA A 116 -20.84 3.35 28.84
C ALA A 116 -20.39 3.92 30.20
N LYS A 117 -19.35 4.76 30.22
CA LYS A 117 -18.89 5.52 31.39
C LYS A 117 -19.43 6.95 31.43
N ASN A 118 -20.41 7.28 30.58
CA ASN A 118 -21.06 8.58 30.44
C ASN A 118 -20.15 9.73 29.98
N PHE A 119 -19.05 9.43 29.28
CA PHE A 119 -18.29 10.48 28.60
C PHE A 119 -19.09 11.04 27.42
N SER A 120 -19.02 12.34 27.21
CA SER A 120 -19.61 13.02 26.05
C SER A 120 -18.82 12.72 24.78
N VAL A 121 -19.41 13.01 23.61
CA VAL A 121 -18.73 12.83 22.32
C VAL A 121 -17.48 13.70 22.24
N GLU A 122 -17.57 14.92 22.75
CA GLU A 122 -16.48 15.89 22.79
C GLU A 122 -15.35 15.43 23.71
N GLU A 123 -15.67 14.92 24.90
CA GLU A 123 -14.67 14.35 25.82
C GLU A 123 -13.98 13.12 25.23
N ILE A 124 -14.73 12.25 24.55
CA ILE A 124 -14.16 11.07 23.88
C ILE A 124 -13.22 11.48 22.75
N ALA A 125 -13.60 12.47 21.95
CA ALA A 125 -12.78 13.01 20.88
C ALA A 125 -11.46 13.60 21.42
N GLU A 126 -11.54 14.35 22.52
CA GLU A 126 -10.37 14.89 23.22
C GLU A 126 -9.47 13.77 23.78
N ILE A 127 -10.03 12.83 24.54
CA ILE A 127 -9.28 11.73 25.17
C ILE A 127 -8.55 10.86 24.14
N LEU A 128 -9.19 10.61 22.99
CA LEU A 128 -8.64 9.75 21.95
C LEU A 128 -7.83 10.51 20.90
N GLU A 129 -7.75 11.84 20.99
CA GLU A 129 -7.15 12.72 19.98
C GLU A 129 -7.72 12.41 18.58
N LEU A 130 -9.05 12.35 18.49
CA LEU A 130 -9.80 12.09 17.27
C LEU A 130 -10.65 13.29 16.89
N GLU A 131 -11.05 13.37 15.63
CA GLU A 131 -12.07 14.32 15.22
C GLU A 131 -13.44 13.90 15.78
N ILE A 132 -14.24 14.89 16.18
CA ILE A 132 -15.60 14.68 16.71
C ILE A 132 -16.44 13.84 15.72
N GLU A 133 -16.30 14.07 14.42
CA GLU A 133 -17.03 13.32 13.39
C GLU A 133 -16.63 11.84 13.33
N GLN A 134 -15.35 11.50 13.58
CA GLN A 134 -14.92 10.10 13.65
C GLN A 134 -15.58 9.38 14.83
N VAL A 135 -15.69 10.05 15.98
CA VAL A 135 -16.38 9.52 17.16
C VAL A 135 -17.87 9.37 16.87
N ARG A 136 -18.54 10.38 16.29
CA ARG A 136 -19.96 10.30 15.94
C ARG A 136 -20.27 9.16 14.98
N GLN A 137 -19.45 8.98 13.95
CA GLN A 137 -19.61 7.87 13.00
C GLN A 137 -19.44 6.52 13.69
N ALA A 138 -18.45 6.37 14.57
CA ALA A 138 -18.27 5.13 15.31
C ALA A 138 -19.47 4.81 16.20
N ILE A 139 -20.09 5.82 16.82
CA ILE A 139 -21.31 5.65 17.62
C ILE A 139 -22.51 5.28 16.73
N ALA A 140 -22.66 5.93 15.58
CA ALA A 140 -23.74 5.62 14.63
C ALA A 140 -23.67 4.17 14.12
N ASN A 141 -22.46 3.62 13.96
CA ASN A 141 -22.22 2.23 13.53
C ASN A 141 -22.43 1.18 14.64
N LEU A 142 -22.71 1.58 15.89
CA LEU A 142 -23.05 0.65 16.98
C LEU A 142 -24.53 0.24 16.99
N ASN A 143 -25.38 0.98 16.27
CA ASN A 143 -26.82 0.73 16.13
C ASN A 143 -27.11 -0.12 14.90
#